data_AF-A0A7S0BFA1-F1
#
_entry.id   AF-A0A7S0BFA1-F1
#
_cell.length_a   1.000
_cell.length_b   1.000
_cell.length_c   1.000
_cell.angle_alpha   90.00
_cell.angle_beta   90.00
_cell.angle_gamma   90.00
#
_symmetry.space_group_name_H-M   'P 1'
#
loop_
_entity.id
_entity.type
_entity.pdbx_description
1 polymer ?
#
loop_
_entity_poly.entity_id
_entity_poly.type
_entity_poly.pdbx_seq_one_letter_code
_entity_poly.pdbx_strand_id
1 'polypeptide(L)'
;DHDPFDVQVQGDRLFGRGVSDDKAAAIGWLWVIEQFKKAGVPLSVDIRIMAEGEEEIGSPQLKEVVDMESLAGGFLSGVKYMMVSDGSFVSDRPCVVQGTRG
;
A
#
# COMPACT_ATOMS: atom_id res chain seq x y z
N ASP A 1 -0.54 -28.08 8.06
CA ASP A 1 -1.42 -26.92 8.26
C ASP A 1 -0.88 -26.07 9.39
N HIS A 2 -0.63 -24.79 9.12
CA HIS A 2 -0.18 -23.79 10.09
C HIS A 2 -1.31 -22.78 10.31
N ASP A 3 -1.30 -22.08 11.44
CA ASP A 3 -2.23 -20.99 11.70
C ASP A 3 -2.06 -19.91 10.61
N PRO A 4 -3.13 -19.52 9.89
CA PRO A 4 -3.03 -18.50 8.85
C PRO A 4 -2.54 -17.14 9.37
N PHE A 5 -2.66 -16.86 10.67
CA PHE A 5 -2.19 -15.61 11.28
C PHE A 5 -0.78 -15.71 11.86
N ASP A 6 -0.16 -16.89 11.81
CA ASP A 6 1.24 -17.11 12.18
C ASP A 6 2.10 -17.19 10.91
N VAL A 7 2.77 -16.09 10.55
CA VAL A 7 3.52 -15.99 9.29
C VAL A 7 4.69 -16.98 9.27
N GLN A 8 4.73 -17.84 8.25
CA GLN A 8 5.79 -18.83 8.06
C GLN A 8 6.67 -18.49 6.87
N VAL A 9 7.99 -18.65 7.03
CA VAL A 9 8.95 -18.64 5.93
C VAL A 9 9.18 -20.07 5.47
N GLN A 10 8.94 -20.37 4.19
CA GLN A 10 9.26 -21.68 3.61
C GLN A 10 10.03 -21.47 2.29
N GLY A 11 11.32 -21.79 2.31
CA GLY A 11 12.21 -21.53 1.18
C GLY A 11 12.30 -20.04 0.87
N ASP A 12 11.90 -19.66 -0.33
CA ASP A 12 11.88 -18.29 -0.85
C ASP A 12 10.52 -17.59 -0.68
N ARG A 13 9.57 -18.20 0.03
CA ARG A 13 8.19 -17.72 0.14
C ARG A 13 7.78 -17.46 1.59
N LEU A 14 6.93 -16.45 1.75
CA LEU A 14 6.23 -16.11 2.98
C LEU A 14 4.78 -16.59 2.87
N PHE A 15 4.29 -17.30 3.88
CA PHE A 15 2.93 -17.81 3.97
C PHE A 15 2.23 -17.21 5.18
N GLY A 16 1.04 -16.64 4.96
CA GLY A 16 0.20 -16.06 6.01
C GLY A 16 -0.92 -15.21 5.42
N ARG A 17 -2.05 -15.12 6.12
CA ARG A 17 -3.18 -14.25 5.78
C ARG A 17 -2.73 -12.80 5.86
N GLY A 18 -2.87 -12.10 4.75
CA GLY A 18 -2.53 -10.69 4.66
C GLY A 18 -1.12 -10.41 4.16
N VAL A 19 -0.29 -11.44 3.92
CA VAL A 19 1.09 -11.26 3.47
C VAL A 19 1.12 -10.55 2.12
N SER A 20 0.41 -11.06 1.11
CA SER A 20 0.39 -10.43 -0.22
C SER A 20 -0.64 -9.30 -0.34
N ASP A 21 -1.69 -9.33 0.47
CA ASP A 21 -2.90 -8.52 0.33
C ASP A 21 -3.32 -8.00 1.72
N ASP A 22 -2.96 -6.79 2.13
CA ASP A 22 -2.03 -5.85 1.48
C ASP A 22 -0.85 -5.49 2.42
N LYS A 23 -0.64 -6.27 3.48
CA LYS A 23 0.23 -5.86 4.59
C LYS A 23 1.69 -5.76 4.18
N ALA A 24 2.21 -6.65 3.33
CA ALA A 24 3.61 -6.55 2.93
C ALA A 24 3.88 -5.31 2.07
N ALA A 25 2.95 -4.93 1.19
CA ALA A 25 3.12 -3.73 0.38
C ALA A 25 3.01 -2.46 1.24
N ALA A 26 2.03 -2.39 2.16
CA ALA A 26 1.90 -1.30 3.11
C ALA A 26 3.15 -1.12 4.00
N ILE A 27 3.68 -2.22 4.55
CA ILE A 27 4.93 -2.21 5.33
C ILE A 27 6.13 -1.83 4.45
N GLY A 28 6.15 -2.28 3.19
CA GLY A 28 7.19 -1.96 2.22
C GLY A 28 7.40 -0.46 2.04
N TRP A 29 6.32 0.33 1.98
CA TRP A 29 6.39 1.79 1.91
C TRP A 29 7.04 2.42 3.15
N LEU A 30 6.69 1.92 4.35
CA LEU A 30 7.31 2.37 5.60
C LEU A 30 8.80 2.03 5.63
N TRP A 31 9.17 0.84 5.16
CA TRP A 31 10.56 0.43 5.04
C TRP A 31 11.33 1.31 4.07
N VAL A 32 10.79 1.66 2.90
CA VAL A 32 11.45 2.59 1.96
C VAL A 32 11.79 3.90 2.67
N ILE A 33 10.82 4.51 3.35
CA ILE A 33 11.04 5.76 4.10
C ILE A 33 12.11 5.58 5.19
N GLU A 34 12.06 4.47 5.92
CA GLU A 34 13.04 4.16 6.96
C GLU A 34 14.46 4.00 6.39
N GLN A 35 14.61 3.31 5.25
CA GLN A 35 15.91 3.07 4.63
C GLN A 35 16.52 4.35 4.05
N PHE A 36 15.71 5.23 3.44
CA PHE A 36 16.20 6.54 2.99
C PHE A 36 16.73 7.38 4.16
N LYS A 37 16.01 7.38 5.29
CA LYS A 37 16.45 8.04 6.53
C LYS A 37 17.77 7.44 7.04
N LYS A 38 17.87 6.11 7.12
CA LYS A 38 19.09 5.40 7.58
C LYS A 38 20.30 5.67 6.67
N ALA A 39 20.07 5.76 5.35
CA ALA A 39 21.10 6.04 4.37
C ALA A 39 21.51 7.52 4.31
N GLY A 40 20.81 8.42 5.01
CA GLY A 40 21.04 9.86 4.93
C GLY A 40 20.71 10.46 3.55
N VAL A 41 19.89 9.76 2.75
CA VAL A 41 19.47 10.21 1.43
C VAL A 41 18.12 10.90 1.57
N PRO A 42 17.98 12.18 1.16
CA PRO A 42 16.69 12.86 1.19
C PRO A 42 15.73 12.25 0.16
N LEU A 43 14.44 12.19 0.52
CA LEU A 43 13.40 11.87 -0.45
C LEU A 43 13.30 12.99 -1.49
N SER A 44 13.14 12.64 -2.76
CA SER A 44 12.99 13.60 -3.86
C SER A 44 11.59 14.21 -3.95
N VAL A 45 10.63 13.66 -3.18
CA VAL A 45 9.22 14.06 -3.15
C VAL A 45 8.69 14.00 -1.73
N ASP A 46 7.65 14.79 -1.46
CA ASP A 46 6.84 14.64 -0.26
C ASP A 46 5.94 13.41 -0.39
N ILE A 47 5.91 12.57 0.63
CA ILE A 47 5.09 11.35 0.66
C ILE A 47 4.01 11.51 1.73
N ARG A 48 2.76 11.24 1.34
CA ARG A 48 1.63 11.11 2.25
C ARG A 48 1.09 9.69 2.16
N ILE A 49 1.03 9.00 3.29
CA ILE A 49 0.50 7.63 3.37
C ILE A 49 -0.94 7.73 3.88
N MET A 50 -1.87 7.19 3.08
CA MET A 50 -3.25 6.95 3.48
C MET A 50 -3.45 5.44 3.46
N ALA A 51 -3.75 4.86 4.62
CA ALA A 51 -4.06 3.44 4.78
C ALA A 51 -5.45 3.32 5.40
N GLU A 52 -6.25 2.42 4.86
CA GLU A 52 -7.63 2.19 5.29
C GLU A 52 -7.81 0.72 5.70
N GLY A 53 -8.93 0.38 6.33
CA GLY A 53 -9.14 -0.93 6.97
C GLY A 53 -10.35 -1.71 6.47
N GLU A 54 -11.04 -1.18 5.47
CA GLU A 54 -12.34 -1.64 5.01
C GLU A 54 -12.33 -2.11 3.54
N GLU A 55 -11.16 -2.18 2.89
CA GLU A 55 -11.01 -2.63 1.49
C GLU A 55 -11.74 -3.95 1.25
N GLU A 56 -11.50 -4.93 2.13
CA GLU A 56 -12.04 -6.28 2.08
C GLU A 56 -13.57 -6.35 2.30
N ILE A 57 -14.20 -5.23 2.70
CA ILE A 57 -15.65 -5.07 2.83
C ILE A 57 -16.21 -4.00 1.88
N GLY A 58 -15.42 -3.58 0.89
CA GLY A 58 -15.81 -2.66 -0.18
C GLY A 58 -15.60 -1.18 0.12
N SER A 59 -14.76 -0.84 1.10
CA SER A 59 -14.35 0.54 1.41
C SER A 59 -15.52 1.53 1.58
N PRO A 60 -16.56 1.20 2.39
CA PRO A 60 -17.81 1.97 2.41
C PRO A 60 -17.63 3.44 2.82
N GLN A 61 -16.61 3.78 3.63
CA GLN A 61 -16.34 5.17 4.03
C GLN A 61 -15.23 5.86 3.24
N LEU A 62 -14.45 5.13 2.45
CA LEU A 62 -13.23 5.67 1.83
C LEU A 62 -13.51 6.87 0.93
N LYS A 63 -14.58 6.81 0.13
CA LYS A 63 -14.95 7.91 -0.78
C LYS A 63 -15.19 9.21 -0.01
N GLU A 64 -15.93 9.16 1.09
CA GLU A 64 -16.26 10.33 1.90
C GLU A 64 -15.00 10.94 2.52
N VAL A 65 -14.12 10.09 3.05
CA VAL A 65 -12.84 10.51 3.64
C VAL A 65 -11.94 11.17 2.59
N VAL A 66 -11.79 10.57 1.40
CA VAL A 66 -10.97 11.14 0.33
C VAL A 66 -11.52 12.49 -0.14
N ASP A 67 -12.83 12.60 -0.32
CA ASP A 67 -13.47 13.87 -0.73
C ASP A 67 -13.22 14.96 0.32
N MET A 68 -13.36 14.64 1.61
CA MET A 68 -13.13 15.57 2.73
C MET A 68 -11.65 16.00 2.82
N GLU A 69 -10.72 15.05 2.80
CA GLU A 69 -9.29 15.31 2.96
C GLU A 69 -8.65 15.98 1.74
N SER A 70 -9.33 15.95 0.58
CA SER A 70 -8.90 16.65 -0.64
C SER A 70 -9.25 18.14 -0.64
N LEU A 71 -10.12 18.60 0.27
CA LEU A 71 -10.46 20.02 0.41
C LEU A 71 -9.24 20.84 0.83
N ALA A 72 -9.29 22.15 0.59
CA ALA A 72 -8.19 23.06 0.92
C ALA A 72 -7.80 22.96 2.40
N GLY A 73 -6.55 22.59 2.67
CA GLY A 73 -6.02 22.40 4.02
C GLY A 73 -6.19 20.99 4.60
N GLY A 74 -6.91 20.10 3.92
CA GLY A 74 -6.98 18.68 4.27
C GLY A 74 -5.66 17.94 4.01
N PHE A 75 -5.53 16.72 4.53
CA PHE A 75 -4.32 15.91 4.43
C PHE A 75 -3.93 15.63 2.99
N LEU A 76 -4.90 15.41 2.09
CA LEU A 76 -4.66 15.15 0.67
C LEU A 76 -4.57 16.43 -0.18
N SER A 77 -4.78 17.61 0.41
CA SER A 77 -4.70 18.90 -0.27
C SER A 77 -3.33 19.08 -0.96
N GLY A 78 -3.34 19.27 -2.28
CA GLY A 78 -2.13 19.51 -3.07
C GLY A 78 -1.33 18.25 -3.46
N VAL A 79 -1.85 17.04 -3.21
CA VAL A 79 -1.28 15.81 -3.79
C VAL A 79 -1.41 15.88 -5.32
N LYS A 80 -0.31 15.59 -6.03
CA LYS A 80 -0.27 15.60 -7.52
C LYS A 80 -0.41 14.22 -8.14
N TYR A 81 0.03 13.20 -7.41
CA TYR A 81 0.07 11.81 -7.88
C TYR A 81 -0.43 10.90 -6.78
N MET A 82 -1.25 9.93 -7.16
CA MET A 82 -1.69 8.84 -6.31
C MET A 82 -1.12 7.54 -6.86
N MET A 83 -0.66 6.67 -5.97
CA MET A 83 -0.19 5.34 -6.31
C MET A 83 -0.73 4.37 -5.27
N VAL A 84 -1.18 3.22 -5.75
CA VAL A 84 -1.67 2.11 -4.95
C VAL A 84 -0.81 0.89 -5.29
N SER A 85 -0.38 0.15 -4.28
CA SER A 85 0.49 -1.02 -4.42
C SER A 85 -0.26 -2.30 -4.03
N ASP A 86 -1.46 -2.47 -4.55
CA ASP A 86 -2.36 -3.57 -4.23
C ASP A 86 -2.77 -4.30 -5.52
N GLY A 87 -1.76 -4.92 -6.14
CA GLY A 87 -1.91 -5.51 -7.46
C GLY A 87 -0.92 -6.65 -7.66
N SER A 88 -1.26 -7.57 -8.54
CA SER A 88 -0.44 -8.74 -8.84
C SER A 88 0.16 -8.66 -10.24
N PHE A 89 1.31 -9.31 -10.42
CA PHE A 89 1.87 -9.49 -11.76
C PHE A 89 0.99 -10.44 -12.57
N VAL A 90 0.74 -10.09 -13.84
CA VAL A 90 -0.01 -10.93 -14.79
C VAL A 90 0.89 -11.91 -15.57
N SER A 91 2.20 -11.84 -15.32
CA SER A 91 3.23 -12.67 -15.95
C SER A 91 4.47 -12.74 -15.04
N ASP A 92 5.54 -13.36 -15.52
CA ASP A 92 6.87 -13.32 -14.90
C ASP A 92 7.56 -11.94 -14.99
N ARG A 93 6.96 -10.99 -15.71
CA ARG A 93 7.45 -9.62 -15.83
C ARG A 93 6.69 -8.66 -14.91
N PRO A 94 7.38 -7.68 -14.30
CA PRO A 94 6.72 -6.58 -13.59
C PRO A 94 5.73 -5.85 -14.49
N CYS A 95 4.62 -5.39 -13.92
CA CYS A 95 3.60 -4.63 -14.63
C CYS A 95 3.23 -3.35 -13.87
N VAL A 96 2.62 -2.41 -14.61
CA VAL A 96 1.92 -1.25 -14.06
C VAL A 96 0.46 -1.41 -14.44
N VAL A 97 -0.40 -1.57 -13.44
CA VAL A 97 -1.84 -1.68 -13.64
C VAL A 97 -2.41 -0.27 -13.79
N GLN A 98 -3.16 -0.02 -14.87
CA GLN A 98 -3.74 1.30 -15.20
C GLN A 98 -5.25 1.36 -15.02
N GLY A 99 -5.89 0.25 -14.65
CA GLY A 99 -7.32 0.18 -14.39
C GLY A 99 -7.74 -1.17 -13.82
N THR A 100 -8.85 -1.17 -13.08
CA THR A 100 -9.46 -2.34 -12.47
C THR A 100 -10.90 -2.51 -12.99
N ARG A 101 -11.47 -3.70 -12.80
CA ARG A 101 -12.91 -3.90 -12.99
C ARG A 101 -13.64 -3.35 -11.75
N GLY A 102 -14.89 -2.92 -11.95
CA GLY A 102 -15.82 -2.56 -10.87
C GLY A 102 -16.82 -3.66 -10.58
#